data_AF-A0A9P6UD74-F1
#
_entry.id   AF-A0A9P6UD74-F1
#
_cell.length_a   1.000
_cell.length_b   1.000
_cell.length_c   1.000
_cell.angle_alpha   90.00
_cell.angle_beta   90.00
_cell.angle_gamma   90.00
#
_symmetry.space_group_name_H-M   'P 1'
#
loop_
_entity.id
_entity.type
_entity.pdbx_description
1 polymer ?
#
loop_
_entity_poly.entity_id
_entity_poly.type
_entity_poly.pdbx_seq_one_letter_code
_entity_poly.pdbx_strand_id
1 'polypeptide(L)'
;MHDDVALANRINGLPFHPIAEEIEAAFMEYKAERINWVNAAFSTSRVFRNMAGQSLSSTITRNTFKYIPGITMRRIETRQFYHRSQVAFLPLADDKGTFRPAHQPSFDVKTPQENAQSSSSVDKSE
;
A
#
# COMPACT_ATOMS: atom_id res chain seq x y z
N MET A 1 1.39 -3.20 8.86
CA MET A 1 2.40 -2.28 8.31
C MET A 1 1.97 -1.66 6.98
N HIS A 2 1.75 -2.44 5.92
CA HIS A 2 1.38 -1.84 4.62
C HIS A 2 -0.01 -1.19 4.58
N ASP A 3 -0.97 -1.77 5.30
CA ASP A 3 -2.33 -1.21 5.44
C ASP A 3 -2.27 0.13 6.19
N ASP A 4 -1.46 0.18 7.26
CA ASP A 4 -1.28 1.37 8.09
C ASP A 4 -0.74 2.56 7.28
N VAL A 5 0.22 2.33 6.37
CA VAL A 5 0.77 3.38 5.50
C VAL A 5 -0.27 3.90 4.50
N ALA A 6 -1.00 3.00 3.84
CA ALA A 6 -2.04 3.40 2.89
C ALA A 6 -3.15 4.18 3.59
N LEU A 7 -3.56 3.75 4.78
CA LEU A 7 -4.56 4.42 5.60
C LEU A 7 -4.06 5.78 6.10
N ALA A 8 -2.82 5.86 6.60
CA ALA A 8 -2.23 7.12 7.07
C ALA A 8 -2.17 8.18 5.95
N ASN A 9 -1.82 7.77 4.73
CA ASN A 9 -1.80 8.69 3.59
C ASN A 9 -3.21 9.21 3.24
N ARG A 10 -4.22 8.33 3.27
CA ARG A 10 -5.62 8.71 3.01
C ARG A 10 -6.16 9.64 4.10
N ILE A 11 -5.83 9.38 5.36
CA ILE A 11 -6.19 10.25 6.49
C ILE A 11 -5.52 11.63 6.34
N ASN A 12 -4.24 11.67 5.97
CA ASN A 12 -3.52 12.92 5.77
C ASN A 12 -4.07 13.76 4.59
N GLY A 13 -4.76 13.13 3.64
CA GLY A 13 -5.44 13.83 2.55
C GLY A 13 -6.80 14.41 2.90
N LEU A 14 -7.36 14.08 4.06
CA LEU A 14 -8.66 14.61 4.47
C LEU A 14 -8.57 16.11 4.76
N PRO A 15 -9.63 16.88 4.48
CA PRO A 15 -9.70 18.28 4.88
C PRO A 15 -9.63 18.43 6.40
N PHE A 16 -9.28 19.63 6.89
CA PHE A 16 -9.11 19.92 8.33
C PHE A 16 -10.36 19.63 9.17
N HIS A 17 -11.54 19.75 8.58
CA HIS A 17 -12.83 19.45 9.19
C HIS A 17 -13.61 18.49 8.30
N PRO A 18 -13.24 17.20 8.29
CA PRO A 18 -13.84 16.25 7.37
C PRO A 18 -15.26 15.91 7.79
N ILE A 19 -16.17 15.86 6.81
CA ILE A 19 -17.52 15.35 7.03
C ILE A 19 -17.54 13.82 6.91
N ALA A 20 -18.57 13.18 7.48
CA ALA A 20 -18.68 11.71 7.49
C ALA A 20 -18.56 11.09 6.08
N GLU A 21 -19.18 11.72 5.07
CA GLU A 21 -19.14 11.25 3.68
C GLU A 21 -17.71 11.24 3.10
N GLU A 22 -16.89 12.24 3.43
CA GLU A 22 -15.48 12.31 2.97
C GLU A 22 -14.61 11.24 3.64
N ILE A 23 -14.86 10.97 4.92
CA ILE A 23 -14.18 9.90 5.67
C ILE A 23 -14.55 8.54 5.07
N GLU A 24 -15.84 8.32 4.80
CA GLU A 24 -16.31 7.08 4.18
C GLU A 24 -15.75 6.90 2.76
N ALA A 25 -15.72 7.96 1.96
CA ALA A 25 -15.10 7.93 0.63
C ALA A 25 -13.62 7.55 0.70
N ALA A 26 -12.85 8.20 1.58
CA ALA A 26 -11.43 7.88 1.78
C ALA A 26 -11.23 6.43 2.24
N PHE A 27 -12.12 5.89 3.09
CA PHE A 27 -12.07 4.50 3.52
C PHE A 27 -12.44 3.51 2.41
N MET A 28 -13.38 3.88 1.53
CA MET A 28 -13.74 3.08 0.36
C MET A 28 -12.59 3.02 -0.66
N GLU A 29 -11.89 4.13 -0.87
CA GLU A 29 -10.67 4.17 -1.69
C GLU A 29 -9.55 3.31 -1.11
N TYR A 30 -9.33 3.38 0.21
CA TYR A 30 -8.41 2.49 0.92
C TYR A 30 -8.77 1.02 0.69
N LYS A 31 -10.05 0.65 0.85
CA LYS A 31 -10.50 -0.72 0.59
C LYS A 31 -10.26 -1.14 -0.86
N ALA A 32 -10.58 -0.28 -1.82
CA ALA A 32 -10.39 -0.56 -3.24
C ALA A 32 -8.91 -0.78 -3.58
N GLU A 33 -8.01 0.00 -2.98
CA GLU A 33 -6.56 -0.15 -3.14
C GLU A 33 -6.06 -1.48 -2.55
N ARG A 34 -6.57 -1.89 -1.37
CA ARG A 34 -5.99 -2.99 -0.59
C ARG A 34 -6.63 -4.36 -0.83
N ILE A 35 -7.91 -4.43 -1.19
CA ILE A 35 -8.66 -5.69 -1.21
C ILE A 35 -8.05 -6.75 -2.13
N ASN A 36 -7.56 -6.34 -3.31
CA ASN A 36 -6.92 -7.24 -4.26
C ASN A 36 -5.64 -7.85 -3.69
N TRP A 37 -4.83 -7.06 -3.00
CA TRP A 37 -3.60 -7.52 -2.36
C TRP A 37 -3.88 -8.49 -1.23
N VAL A 38 -4.86 -8.17 -0.38
CA VAL A 38 -5.29 -9.04 0.72
C VAL A 38 -5.78 -10.39 0.18
N ASN A 39 -6.60 -10.39 -0.87
CA ASN A 39 -7.11 -11.61 -1.50
C ASN A 39 -5.99 -12.44 -2.14
N ALA A 40 -5.03 -11.80 -2.80
CA ALA A 40 -3.87 -12.47 -3.39
C ALA A 40 -2.97 -13.08 -2.32
N ALA A 41 -2.70 -12.36 -1.23
CA ALA A 41 -1.94 -12.84 -0.09
C ALA A 41 -2.65 -14.00 0.62
N PHE A 42 -3.97 -13.90 0.81
CA PHE A 42 -4.80 -14.97 1.38
C PHE A 42 -4.78 -16.24 0.52
N SER A 43 -4.90 -16.09 -0.81
CA SER A 43 -4.83 -17.21 -1.74
C SER A 43 -3.46 -17.88 -1.69
N THR A 44 -2.40 -17.07 -1.64
CA THR A 44 -1.02 -17.54 -1.55
C THR A 44 -0.75 -18.25 -0.22
N SER A 45 -1.26 -17.73 0.90
CA SER A 45 -1.05 -18.34 2.22
C SER A 45 -1.70 -19.73 2.33
N ARG A 46 -2.82 -19.96 1.63
CA ARG A 46 -3.44 -21.31 1.54
C ARG A 46 -2.51 -22.32 0.87
N VAL A 47 -1.77 -21.92 -0.15
CA VAL A 47 -0.79 -22.79 -0.83
C VAL A 47 0.33 -23.16 0.13
N PHE A 48 0.89 -22.17 0.85
CA PHE A 48 1.92 -22.42 1.85
C PHE A 48 1.43 -23.27 3.02
N ARG A 49 0.19 -23.06 3.48
CA ARG A 49 -0.43 -23.91 4.50
C ARG A 49 -0.48 -25.39 4.07
N ASN A 50 -0.77 -25.65 2.80
CA ASN A 50 -0.79 -27.01 2.26
C ASN A 50 0.62 -27.63 2.21
N MET A 51 1.72 -26.87 2.25
CA MET A 51 3.07 -27.45 2.30
C MET A 51 3.35 -28.21 3.60
N ALA A 52 2.74 -27.79 4.71
CA ALA A 52 2.90 -28.40 6.03
C ALA A 52 1.99 -29.63 6.26
N GLY A 53 1.03 -29.88 5.37
CA GLY A 53 0.09 -31.00 5.52
C GLY A 53 0.66 -32.36 5.13
N GLN A 54 -0.06 -33.43 5.49
CA GLN A 54 0.30 -34.82 5.13
C GLN A 54 -0.60 -35.41 4.04
N SER A 55 -1.52 -34.62 3.47
CA SER A 55 -2.41 -35.07 2.41
C SER A 55 -1.66 -35.30 1.09
N LEU A 56 -2.28 -36.04 0.16
CA LEU A 56 -1.77 -36.20 -1.22
C LEU A 56 -1.53 -34.84 -1.90
N SER A 57 -2.45 -33.89 -1.71
CA SER A 57 -2.29 -32.52 -2.21
C SER A 57 -1.07 -31.80 -1.61
N SER A 58 -0.73 -32.08 -0.35
CA SER A 58 0.46 -31.53 0.31
C SER A 58 1.75 -32.10 -0.30
N THR A 59 1.77 -33.41 -0.58
CA THR A 59 2.90 -34.07 -1.24
C THR A 59 3.12 -33.55 -2.65
N ILE A 60 2.05 -33.38 -3.45
CA ILE A 60 2.13 -32.79 -4.79
C ILE A 60 2.66 -31.35 -4.72
N THR A 61 2.15 -30.55 -3.77
CA THR A 61 2.58 -29.16 -3.59
C THR A 61 4.08 -29.09 -3.25
N ARG A 62 4.56 -29.86 -2.27
CA ARG A 62 6.00 -29.91 -1.93
C ARG A 62 6.86 -30.36 -3.09
N ASN A 63 6.43 -31.38 -3.82
CA ASN A 63 7.18 -31.89 -4.96
C ASN A 63 7.28 -30.84 -6.07
N THR A 64 6.19 -30.10 -6.30
CA THR A 64 6.18 -28.97 -7.24
C THR A 64 7.18 -27.90 -6.80
N PHE A 65 7.10 -27.44 -5.54
CA PHE A 65 8.01 -26.43 -4.99
C PHE A 65 9.49 -26.87 -5.02
N LYS A 66 9.77 -28.14 -4.76
CA LYS A 66 11.13 -28.71 -4.78
C LYS A 66 11.80 -28.61 -6.16
N TYR A 67 11.02 -28.70 -7.23
CA TYR A 67 11.51 -28.67 -8.61
C TYR A 67 11.21 -27.35 -9.33
N ILE A 68 10.86 -26.28 -8.60
CA ILE A 68 10.71 -24.96 -9.21
C ILE A 68 12.07 -24.51 -9.77
N PRO A 69 12.16 -24.13 -11.06
CA PRO A 69 13.37 -23.56 -11.61
C PRO A 69 13.77 -22.28 -10.87
N GLY A 70 15.08 -22.08 -10.63
CA GLY A 70 15.57 -20.92 -9.87
C GLY A 70 15.12 -19.56 -10.45
N ILE A 71 14.95 -19.46 -11.77
CA ILE A 71 14.42 -18.25 -12.43
C ILE A 71 12.99 -17.96 -11.97
N THR A 72 12.16 -19.00 -11.84
CA THR A 72 10.78 -18.88 -11.36
C THR A 72 10.76 -18.50 -9.88
N MET A 73 11.60 -19.12 -9.06
CA MET A 73 11.70 -18.78 -7.63
C MET A 73 12.12 -17.31 -7.45
N ARG A 74 13.13 -16.86 -8.20
CA ARG A 74 13.57 -15.45 -8.19
C ARG A 74 12.45 -14.49 -8.58
N ARG A 75 11.60 -14.85 -9.55
CA ARG A 75 10.42 -14.04 -9.91
C ARG A 75 9.39 -13.97 -8.78
N ILE A 76 9.18 -15.07 -8.04
CA ILE A 76 8.28 -15.11 -6.87
C ILE A 76 8.83 -14.19 -5.77
N GLU A 77 10.11 -14.34 -5.42
CA GLU A 77 10.78 -13.51 -4.42
C GLU A 77 10.73 -12.03 -4.81
N THR A 78 11.06 -11.71 -6.06
CA THR A 78 10.99 -10.33 -6.58
C THR A 78 9.60 -9.72 -6.35
N ARG A 79 8.52 -10.51 -6.54
CA ARG A 79 7.16 -10.04 -6.28
C ARG A 79 6.87 -9.72 -4.82
N GLN A 80 7.46 -10.45 -3.89
CA GLN A 80 7.31 -10.19 -2.46
C GLN A 80 7.97 -8.86 -2.05
N PHE A 81 9.03 -8.45 -2.73
CA PHE A 81 9.79 -7.22 -2.42
C PHE A 81 9.39 -5.99 -3.26
N TYR A 82 8.39 -6.09 -4.13
CA TYR A 82 7.89 -4.94 -4.89
C TYR A 82 7.14 -3.93 -4.01
N HIS A 83 6.54 -4.38 -2.90
CA HIS A 83 5.78 -3.49 -2.01
C HIS A 83 6.68 -2.80 -1.00
N ARG A 84 7.16 -1.62 -1.39
CA ARG A 84 7.85 -0.69 -0.50
C ARG A 84 6.98 0.56 -0.33
N SER A 85 5.95 0.42 0.51
CA SER A 85 4.98 1.48 0.74
C SER A 85 5.62 2.63 1.52
N GLN A 86 5.39 3.86 1.04
CA GLN A 86 5.91 5.07 1.66
C GLN A 86 4.77 6.01 2.08
N VAL A 87 5.01 6.70 3.19
CA VAL A 87 4.13 7.75 3.70
C VAL A 87 4.31 9.03 2.87
N ALA A 88 3.21 9.61 2.38
CA ALA A 88 3.19 10.72 1.43
C ALA A 88 3.68 12.06 2.03
N PHE A 89 3.48 12.26 3.33
CA PHE A 89 3.86 13.50 4.03
C PHE A 89 5.31 13.52 4.53
N LEU A 90 6.06 12.44 4.33
CA LEU A 90 7.49 12.38 4.68
C LEU A 90 8.35 12.57 3.43
N PRO A 91 9.58 13.11 3.58
CA PRO A 91 10.53 13.19 2.47
C PRO A 91 10.75 11.83 1.80
N LEU A 92 10.90 11.83 0.47
CA LEU A 92 11.13 10.61 -0.31
C LEU A 92 12.33 9.83 0.26
N ALA A 93 12.13 8.57 0.61
CA ALA A 93 13.21 7.73 1.10
C ALA A 93 14.12 7.32 -0.07
N ASP A 94 15.43 7.25 0.18
CA ASP A 94 16.40 6.80 -0.82
C ASP A 94 16.12 5.34 -1.21
N ASP A 95 15.93 5.08 -2.51
CA ASP A 95 15.59 3.75 -3.01
C ASP A 95 16.84 2.88 -3.16
N LYS A 96 17.10 2.05 -2.15
CA LYS A 96 18.20 1.07 -2.14
C LYS A 96 17.81 -0.30 -2.70
N GLY A 97 16.60 -0.44 -3.23
CA GLY A 97 16.08 -1.71 -3.71
C GLY A 97 16.62 -2.09 -5.10
N THR A 98 16.80 -3.39 -5.33
CA THR A 98 17.22 -3.92 -6.65
C THR A 98 16.12 -3.80 -7.71
N PHE A 99 14.86 -3.67 -7.30
CA PHE A 99 13.69 -3.66 -8.18
C PHE A 99 12.84 -2.44 -7.92
N ARG A 100 12.31 -1.80 -8.96
CA ARG A 100 11.43 -0.63 -8.83
C ARG A 100 10.20 -0.95 -7.95
N PRO A 101 9.83 -0.11 -6.96
CA PRO A 101 8.62 -0.33 -6.17
C PRO A 101 7.35 -0.39 -7.02
N ALA A 102 6.36 -1.16 -6.57
CA ALA A 102 5.02 -1.10 -7.12
C ALA A 102 4.42 0.30 -6.89
N HIS A 103 3.62 0.78 -7.84
CA HIS A 103 2.91 2.04 -7.68
C HIS A 103 1.92 1.95 -6.49
N GLN A 104 1.92 2.99 -5.66
CA GLN A 104 1.06 3.14 -4.51
C GLN A 104 0.08 4.30 -4.77
N PRO A 105 -1.21 4.04 -5.05
CA PRO A 105 -2.19 5.08 -5.35
C PRO A 105 -2.37 6.10 -4.22
N SER A 106 -2.25 5.66 -2.97
CA SER A 106 -2.32 6.54 -1.80
C SER A 106 -1.13 7.50 -1.65
N PHE A 107 -0.04 7.34 -2.42
CA PHE A 107 1.12 8.21 -2.33
C PHE A 107 0.88 9.61 -2.93
N ASP A 108 -0.01 9.71 -3.94
CA ASP A 108 -0.30 10.97 -4.63
C ASP A 108 -1.29 11.88 -3.86
N VAL A 109 -1.74 11.43 -2.68
CA VAL A 109 -2.69 12.14 -1.83
C VAL A 109 -1.97 13.32 -1.16
N LYS A 110 -2.35 14.54 -1.54
CA LYS A 110 -1.77 15.78 -1.01
C LYS A 110 -2.49 16.22 0.26
N THR A 111 -1.71 16.68 1.24
CA THR A 111 -2.26 17.38 2.40
C THR A 111 -2.96 18.65 1.93
N PRO A 112 -4.19 18.95 2.42
CA PRO A 112 -4.84 20.22 2.14
C PRO A 112 -3.95 21.38 2.61
N GLN A 113 -3.76 22.39 1.76
CA GLN A 113 -3.15 23.65 2.21
C GLN A 113 -4.26 24.51 2.83
N GLU A 114 -4.07 24.90 4.08
CA GLU A 114 -4.87 25.94 4.72
C GLU A 114 -4.57 27.24 3.95
N ASN A 115 -5.48 27.68 3.09
CA ASN A 115 -5.31 28.93 2.37
C ASN A 115 -5.15 30.05 3.40
N ALA A 116 -3.93 30.58 3.53
CA ALA A 116 -3.62 31.84 4.19
C ALA A 116 -4.25 33.00 3.40
N GLN A 117 -5.58 33.12 3.43
CA GLN A 117 -6.33 34.27 2.95
C GLN A 117 -6.79 35.10 4.15
N SER A 118 -5.86 35.79 4.82
CA SER A 118 -6.19 36.86 5.78
C SER A 118 -5.02 37.83 6.05
N SER A 119 -4.14 38.07 5.07
CA SER A 119 -3.17 39.17 5.17
C SER A 119 -3.24 40.07 3.94
N SER A 120 -3.95 41.20 4.08
CA SER A 120 -3.74 42.49 3.39
C SER A 120 -5.04 43.27 3.11
N SER A 121 -5.93 43.42 4.09
CA SER A 121 -6.84 44.57 4.08
C SER A 121 -6.08 45.81 4.58
N VAL A 122 -5.42 46.48 3.62
CA VAL A 122 -5.28 47.93 3.47
C VAL A 122 -5.34 48.75 4.77
N ASP A 123 -4.17 49.00 5.35
CA ASP A 123 -3.94 50.12 6.26
C ASP A 123 -3.43 51.30 5.42
N LYS A 124 -4.36 52.13 4.93
CA LYS A 124 -4.08 53.47 4.39
C LYS A 124 -5.28 54.38 4.60
N SER A 125 -5.25 55.12 5.69
CA SER A 125 -5.96 56.38 5.85
C SER A 125 -5.09 57.30 6.70
N GLU A 126 -4.30 58.13 6.01
CA GLU A 126 -3.84 59.45 6.50
C GLU A 126 -4.89 60.50 6.13
#